data_AF-A0A354B0Y8-F1
#
_entry.id   AF-A0A354B0Y8-F1
#
_cell.length_a   1.000
_cell.length_b   1.000
_cell.length_c   1.000
_cell.angle_alpha   90.00
_cell.angle_beta   90.00
_cell.angle_gamma   90.00
#
_symmetry.space_group_name_H-M   'P 1'
#
loop_
_entity.id
_entity.type
_entity.pdbx_description
1 polymer ?
#
loop_
_entity_poly.entity_id
_entity_poly.type
_entity_poly.pdbx_seq_one_letter_code
_entity_poly.pdbx_strand_id
1 'polypeptide(L)'
;GETNTDDLSPATHATTRPDIPLHANAMLETRMPAGLALIAELKQKGYPLAYVGDVVGTGSSRKSAINSVLWHIGSDIPHVPNKRSGGVILGGKIAPIFFNTAEDSGALPIECDVSALVSGDVITIRPYAGTIERAAGQPGAGEILAQFQLKPSTIADEVRAGGRIPLLIGRSLTDKVRAQLGLPASELFIRPVAPADSGKGYTLAQKMVGKACGLAGVRPGSSCEPLMTTVGSQDTTGPMTRDEMKELACLGFSADLVMQSFCHTAAYPKPVDLKTHAELPDFISSRGGVALRPGDGIIHSWLNRLLLPDTVGTGGDSHTRFPLGISFPAGSGLVAFAAAIGAMPLDMPESVLVRFSGALQPGVTLRDVVNAIPYVAIQQGLLTVEKANKKNIFSGRIMEIEGLPDLKLEQAFELTDATAERSCAGSTIKLSVETVSEYLRSNVALMKNMIARGYSDARTLARRI
;
A
#
# COMPACT_ATOMS: atom_id res chain seq x y z
N GLY A 1 17.82 8.69 -10.57
CA GLY A 1 16.52 8.89 -11.26
C GLY A 1 15.39 8.17 -10.53
N GLU A 2 14.26 7.93 -11.19
CA GLU A 2 13.10 7.20 -10.61
C GLU A 2 13.27 5.67 -10.69
N THR A 3 13.20 4.96 -9.56
CA THR A 3 13.09 3.49 -9.48
C THR A 3 11.62 3.10 -9.38
N ASN A 4 11.12 2.41 -10.41
CA ASN A 4 9.81 1.78 -10.39
C ASN A 4 9.87 0.42 -9.68
N THR A 5 8.77 -0.03 -9.08
CA THR A 5 8.70 -1.39 -8.51
C THR A 5 8.92 -2.50 -9.54
N ASP A 6 8.65 -2.26 -10.82
CA ASP A 6 8.98 -3.18 -11.91
C ASP A 6 10.50 -3.31 -12.13
N ASP A 7 11.27 -2.23 -11.89
CA ASP A 7 12.74 -2.29 -11.92
C ASP A 7 13.28 -3.25 -10.84
N LEU A 8 12.59 -3.32 -9.69
CA LEU A 8 13.00 -4.13 -8.53
C LEU A 8 12.44 -5.55 -8.57
N SER A 9 11.32 -5.74 -9.26
CA SER A 9 10.58 -7.00 -9.35
C SER A 9 9.86 -7.05 -10.71
N PRO A 10 10.56 -7.45 -11.79
CA PRO A 10 10.02 -7.40 -13.14
C PRO A 10 8.77 -8.26 -13.32
N ALA A 11 7.81 -7.78 -14.13
CA ALA A 11 6.55 -8.49 -14.38
C ALA A 11 6.77 -9.88 -15.04
N THR A 12 7.80 -10.02 -15.88
CA THR A 12 8.19 -11.29 -16.53
C THR A 12 8.52 -12.40 -15.53
N HIS A 13 9.00 -12.01 -14.34
CA HIS A 13 9.37 -12.87 -13.23
C HIS A 13 8.28 -12.97 -12.14
N ALA A 14 7.04 -12.52 -12.39
CA ALA A 14 5.98 -12.53 -11.39
C ALA A 14 5.73 -13.92 -10.76
N THR A 15 5.97 -14.98 -11.53
CA THR A 15 5.76 -16.37 -11.09
C THR A 15 6.76 -16.87 -10.04
N THR A 16 7.91 -16.19 -9.87
CA THR A 16 8.91 -16.58 -8.85
C THR A 16 8.80 -15.77 -7.57
N ARG A 17 7.91 -14.78 -7.49
CA ARG A 17 7.78 -13.86 -6.34
C ARG A 17 7.71 -14.52 -4.95
N PRO A 18 7.03 -15.67 -4.75
CA PRO A 18 7.02 -16.35 -3.45
C PRO A 18 8.37 -16.95 -3.03
N ASP A 19 9.24 -17.25 -3.99
CA ASP A 19 10.61 -17.69 -3.75
C ASP A 19 11.54 -16.46 -3.74
N ILE A 20 11.66 -15.83 -2.57
CA ILE A 20 12.37 -14.55 -2.40
C ILE A 20 13.83 -14.63 -2.88
N PRO A 21 14.66 -15.63 -2.48
CA PRO A 21 16.04 -15.73 -2.96
C PRO A 21 16.13 -15.86 -4.48
N LEU A 22 15.26 -16.68 -5.09
CA LEU A 22 15.23 -16.85 -6.53
C LEU A 22 14.83 -15.55 -7.24
N HIS A 23 13.74 -14.93 -6.79
CA HIS A 23 13.19 -13.73 -7.41
C HIS A 23 14.13 -12.53 -7.30
N ALA A 24 14.88 -12.42 -6.19
CA ALA A 24 15.82 -11.33 -5.96
C ALA A 24 16.98 -11.28 -6.98
N ASN A 25 17.22 -12.36 -7.75
CA ASN A 25 18.20 -12.36 -8.83
C ASN A 25 17.77 -11.55 -10.06
N ALA A 26 16.46 -11.27 -10.21
CA ALA A 26 15.94 -10.44 -11.30
C ALA A 26 15.92 -8.93 -10.96
N MET A 27 16.30 -8.57 -9.72
CA MET A 27 16.29 -7.18 -9.29
C MET A 27 17.25 -6.33 -10.12
N LEU A 28 16.72 -5.25 -10.71
CA LEU A 28 17.42 -4.28 -11.56
C LEU A 28 17.98 -4.84 -12.87
N GLU A 29 17.63 -6.07 -13.29
CA GLU A 29 18.27 -6.76 -14.42
C GLU A 29 18.26 -5.95 -15.73
N THR A 30 17.18 -5.22 -16.01
CA THR A 30 17.05 -4.41 -17.23
C THR A 30 17.61 -3.01 -17.03
N ARG A 31 17.38 -2.42 -15.86
CA ARG A 31 17.74 -1.02 -15.57
C ARG A 31 19.23 -0.84 -15.30
N MET A 32 19.80 -1.76 -14.53
CA MET A 32 21.20 -1.78 -14.13
C MET A 32 21.69 -3.23 -14.21
N PRO A 33 22.05 -3.74 -15.40
CA PRO A 33 22.46 -5.15 -15.58
C PRO A 33 23.60 -5.60 -14.66
N ALA A 34 24.53 -4.70 -14.31
CA ALA A 34 25.62 -4.96 -13.36
C ALA A 34 25.26 -4.67 -11.89
N GLY A 35 23.99 -4.39 -11.57
CA GLY A 35 23.54 -3.91 -10.26
C GLY A 35 23.82 -4.90 -9.14
N LEU A 36 23.59 -6.21 -9.36
CA LEU A 36 23.89 -7.24 -8.35
C LEU A 36 25.40 -7.40 -8.12
N ALA A 37 26.22 -7.28 -9.18
CA ALA A 37 27.67 -7.31 -9.06
C ALA A 37 28.19 -6.09 -8.27
N LEU A 38 27.63 -4.90 -8.52
CA LEU A 38 27.93 -3.70 -7.75
C LEU A 38 27.56 -3.85 -6.27
N ILE A 39 26.40 -4.45 -5.95
CA ILE A 39 26.02 -4.75 -4.56
C ILE A 39 27.07 -5.64 -3.89
N ALA A 40 27.55 -6.68 -4.58
CA ALA A 40 28.57 -7.57 -4.05
C ALA A 40 29.91 -6.85 -3.82
N GLU A 41 30.31 -5.97 -4.75
CA GLU A 41 31.50 -5.12 -4.60
C GLU A 41 31.39 -4.18 -3.40
N LEU A 42 30.28 -3.46 -3.27
CA LEU A 42 30.07 -2.49 -2.19
C LEU A 42 30.06 -3.15 -0.80
N LYS A 43 29.56 -4.39 -0.68
CA LYS A 43 29.62 -5.17 0.56
C LYS A 43 31.04 -5.44 1.05
N GLN A 44 32.04 -5.46 0.15
CA GLN A 44 33.45 -5.66 0.54
C GLN A 44 34.00 -4.51 1.38
N LYS A 45 33.36 -3.33 1.38
CA LYS A 45 33.71 -2.21 2.26
C LYS A 45 33.40 -2.47 3.75
N GLY A 46 32.68 -3.54 4.08
CA GLY A 46 32.42 -3.95 5.46
C GLY A 46 31.29 -3.19 6.18
N TYR A 47 30.48 -2.44 5.45
CA TYR A 47 29.34 -1.69 6.00
C TYR A 47 28.00 -2.23 5.44
N PRO A 48 26.90 -2.10 6.19
CA PRO A 48 25.55 -2.30 5.65
C PRO A 48 25.29 -1.36 4.48
N LEU A 49 24.50 -1.81 3.50
CA LEU A 49 24.11 -0.99 2.35
C LEU A 49 22.77 -0.29 2.60
N ALA A 50 22.64 0.92 2.05
CA ALA A 50 21.37 1.63 1.93
C ALA A 50 20.97 1.69 0.45
N TYR A 51 19.69 1.48 0.15
CA TYR A 51 19.17 1.73 -1.20
C TYR A 51 18.84 3.21 -1.33
N VAL A 52 19.36 3.89 -2.37
CA VAL A 52 19.22 5.35 -2.54
C VAL A 52 18.69 5.66 -3.94
N GLY A 53 17.73 6.59 -4.07
CA GLY A 53 17.26 7.07 -5.36
C GLY A 53 16.46 8.38 -5.30
N ASP A 54 16.35 9.11 -6.41
CA ASP A 54 15.62 10.39 -6.42
C ASP A 54 14.13 10.20 -6.14
N VAL A 55 13.52 9.21 -6.80
CA VAL A 55 12.13 8.80 -6.61
C VAL A 55 12.11 7.28 -6.51
N VAL A 56 11.57 6.72 -5.44
CA VAL A 56 11.68 5.29 -5.14
C VAL A 56 10.30 4.65 -4.97
N GLY A 57 10.10 3.51 -5.62
CA GLY A 57 8.99 2.60 -5.35
C GLY A 57 7.67 2.98 -6.03
N THR A 58 7.70 3.75 -7.11
CA THR A 58 6.49 4.08 -7.87
C THR A 58 5.88 2.84 -8.55
N GLY A 59 4.58 2.91 -8.85
CA GLY A 59 3.85 1.88 -9.59
C GLY A 59 3.15 0.86 -8.69
N SER A 60 3.38 -0.42 -8.99
CA SER A 60 2.65 -1.57 -8.42
C SER A 60 2.90 -1.75 -6.92
N SER A 61 1.90 -2.27 -6.20
CA SER A 61 1.99 -2.62 -4.76
C SER A 61 2.76 -3.92 -4.47
N ARG A 62 3.46 -4.50 -5.47
CA ARG A 62 4.09 -5.82 -5.36
C ARG A 62 5.15 -5.86 -4.24
N LYS A 63 4.84 -6.60 -3.16
CA LYS A 63 5.76 -6.75 -2.01
C LYS A 63 7.11 -7.36 -2.40
N SER A 64 7.14 -8.13 -3.49
CA SER A 64 8.37 -8.70 -4.06
C SER A 64 9.45 -7.65 -4.36
N ALA A 65 9.10 -6.39 -4.66
CA ALA A 65 10.09 -5.32 -4.83
C ALA A 65 10.87 -5.04 -3.52
N ILE A 66 10.16 -4.93 -2.39
CA ILE A 66 10.78 -4.79 -1.07
C ILE A 66 11.51 -6.08 -0.69
N ASN A 67 10.91 -7.25 -0.90
CA ASN A 67 11.57 -8.52 -0.59
C ASN A 67 12.92 -8.64 -1.33
N SER A 68 13.01 -8.26 -2.61
CA SER A 68 14.26 -8.28 -3.37
C SER A 68 15.30 -7.31 -2.81
N VAL A 69 14.89 -6.07 -2.50
CA VAL A 69 15.79 -5.07 -1.90
C VAL A 69 16.32 -5.59 -0.56
N LEU A 70 15.44 -6.05 0.34
CA LEU A 70 15.82 -6.53 1.67
C LEU A 70 16.56 -7.86 1.64
N TRP A 71 16.35 -8.70 0.62
CA TRP A 71 17.18 -9.87 0.43
C TRP A 71 18.66 -9.49 0.26
N HIS A 72 18.92 -8.42 -0.48
CA HIS A 72 20.27 -7.95 -0.76
C HIS A 72 20.86 -7.07 0.35
N ILE A 73 20.08 -6.22 1.01
CA ILE A 73 20.61 -5.22 1.97
C ILE A 73 20.17 -5.44 3.43
N GLY A 74 19.16 -6.27 3.66
CA GLY A 74 18.60 -6.54 4.98
C GLY A 74 19.41 -7.55 5.78
N SER A 75 18.84 -7.95 6.91
CA SER A 75 19.41 -8.93 7.86
C SER A 75 18.55 -10.18 7.93
N ASP A 76 19.19 -11.30 8.26
CA ASP A 76 18.51 -12.57 8.48
C ASP A 76 17.58 -12.48 9.70
N ILE A 77 16.40 -13.08 9.58
CA ILE A 77 15.44 -13.20 10.68
C ILE A 77 15.71 -14.56 11.36
N PRO A 78 16.02 -14.60 12.67
CA PRO A 78 16.30 -15.85 13.35
C PRO A 78 15.20 -16.90 13.15
N HIS A 79 15.60 -18.09 12.69
CA HIS A 79 14.72 -19.24 12.47
C HIS A 79 13.65 -19.08 11.37
N VAL A 80 13.67 -17.99 10.59
CA VAL A 80 12.78 -17.78 9.44
C VAL A 80 13.61 -17.89 8.16
N PRO A 81 13.53 -19.01 7.42
CA PRO A 81 14.35 -19.21 6.23
C PRO A 81 13.88 -18.31 5.08
N ASN A 82 14.81 -17.95 4.21
CA ASN A 82 14.55 -17.31 2.91
C ASN A 82 13.75 -15.99 2.98
N LYS A 83 13.77 -15.30 4.12
CA LYS A 83 13.18 -13.96 4.31
C LYS A 83 14.12 -13.10 5.15
N ARG A 84 14.18 -11.81 4.83
CA ARG A 84 15.03 -10.82 5.51
C ARG A 84 14.20 -9.61 5.91
N SER A 85 14.64 -8.92 6.97
CA SER A 85 14.06 -7.67 7.46
C SER A 85 15.12 -6.59 7.63
N GLY A 86 14.74 -5.39 8.06
CA GLY A 86 15.68 -4.30 8.30
C GLY A 86 16.11 -3.59 7.03
N GLY A 87 17.33 -3.06 7.03
CA GLY A 87 17.85 -2.25 5.92
C GLY A 87 17.35 -0.79 5.93
N VAL A 88 18.00 0.04 5.12
CA VAL A 88 17.70 1.48 5.02
C VAL A 88 17.40 1.84 3.57
N ILE A 89 16.36 2.63 3.36
CA ILE A 89 15.95 3.12 2.04
C ILE A 89 15.87 4.64 2.10
N LEU A 90 16.69 5.33 1.31
CA LEU A 90 16.71 6.78 1.21
C LEU A 90 16.10 7.21 -0.11
N GLY A 91 15.23 8.22 -0.09
CA GLY A 91 14.70 8.77 -1.32
C GLY A 91 14.40 10.26 -1.25
N GLY A 92 14.65 10.99 -2.34
CA GLY A 92 14.11 12.33 -2.51
C GLY A 92 12.58 12.35 -2.41
N LYS A 93 11.97 11.29 -2.96
CA LYS A 93 10.56 10.96 -2.81
C LYS A 93 10.38 9.45 -2.72
N ILE A 94 9.58 8.95 -1.78
CA ILE A 94 9.23 7.54 -1.67
C ILE A 94 7.72 7.39 -1.89
N ALA A 95 7.33 6.49 -2.78
CA ALA A 95 5.91 6.24 -3.02
C ALA A 95 5.24 5.65 -1.76
N PRO A 96 4.02 6.07 -1.40
CA PRO A 96 3.41 5.72 -0.10
C PRO A 96 3.26 4.22 0.16
N ILE A 97 2.85 3.47 -0.87
CA ILE A 97 2.68 2.01 -0.74
C ILE A 97 4.02 1.33 -0.49
N PHE A 98 5.08 1.80 -1.17
CA PHE A 98 6.43 1.26 -1.01
C PHE A 98 7.01 1.61 0.36
N PHE A 99 6.80 2.86 0.82
CA PHE A 99 7.13 3.30 2.18
C PHE A 99 6.48 2.38 3.21
N ASN A 100 5.17 2.17 3.11
CA ASN A 100 4.42 1.33 4.04
C ASN A 100 4.88 -0.13 4.00
N THR A 101 5.23 -0.64 2.82
CA THR A 101 5.71 -2.02 2.70
C THR A 101 7.11 -2.17 3.30
N ALA A 102 7.95 -1.14 3.23
CA ALA A 102 9.28 -1.11 3.84
C ALA A 102 9.20 -1.09 5.37
N GLU A 103 8.42 -0.17 5.96
CA GLU A 103 8.22 -0.09 7.42
C GLU A 103 7.57 -1.36 7.98
N ASP A 104 6.60 -1.95 7.26
CA ASP A 104 5.95 -3.21 7.68
C ASP A 104 6.93 -4.39 7.67
N SER A 105 7.99 -4.30 6.85
CA SER A 105 9.06 -5.30 6.74
C SER A 105 10.27 -5.00 7.66
N GLY A 106 10.15 -4.00 8.54
CA GLY A 106 11.20 -3.63 9.50
C GLY A 106 12.32 -2.76 8.95
N ALA A 107 12.22 -2.31 7.70
CA ALA A 107 13.17 -1.37 7.12
C ALA A 107 12.96 0.05 7.66
N LEU A 108 13.98 0.90 7.51
CA LEU A 108 13.91 2.32 7.80
C LEU A 108 13.86 3.13 6.49
N PRO A 109 12.68 3.44 5.95
CA PRO A 109 12.53 4.38 4.84
C PRO A 109 12.64 5.84 5.33
N ILE A 110 13.42 6.66 4.63
CA ILE A 110 13.63 8.08 4.96
C ILE A 110 13.49 8.91 3.68
N GLU A 111 12.57 9.89 3.71
CA GLU A 111 12.53 10.94 2.70
C GLU A 111 13.49 12.09 3.07
N CYS A 112 14.51 12.34 2.25
CA CYS A 112 15.50 13.40 2.44
C CYS A 112 16.09 13.85 1.10
N ASP A 113 16.82 14.97 1.08
CA ASP A 113 17.62 15.31 -0.11
C ASP A 113 18.71 14.24 -0.32
N VAL A 114 18.80 13.72 -1.54
CA VAL A 114 19.76 12.68 -1.93
C VAL A 114 20.73 13.17 -3.01
N SER A 115 20.65 14.44 -3.41
CA SER A 115 21.44 15.00 -4.51
C SER A 115 22.95 14.97 -4.26
N ALA A 116 23.38 15.03 -3.00
CA ALA A 116 24.77 14.95 -2.58
C ALA A 116 25.28 13.51 -2.35
N LEU A 117 24.43 12.48 -2.51
CA LEU A 117 24.77 11.08 -2.27
C LEU A 117 25.13 10.38 -3.58
N VAL A 118 26.31 9.79 -3.64
CA VAL A 118 26.81 9.06 -4.82
C VAL A 118 27.07 7.59 -4.46
N SER A 119 26.86 6.69 -5.44
CA SER A 119 27.14 5.27 -5.28
C SER A 119 28.56 5.03 -4.79
N GLY A 120 28.69 4.30 -3.67
CA GLY A 120 29.97 3.98 -3.06
C GLY A 120 30.38 4.90 -1.92
N ASP A 121 29.66 6.00 -1.67
CA ASP A 121 29.85 6.82 -0.49
C ASP A 121 29.64 6.01 0.79
N VAL A 122 30.45 6.31 1.81
CA VAL A 122 30.27 5.79 3.17
C VAL A 122 29.69 6.92 4.01
N ILE A 123 28.49 6.71 4.54
CA ILE A 123 27.71 7.71 5.28
C ILE A 123 27.40 7.24 6.70
N THR A 124 27.18 8.18 7.60
CA THR A 124 26.64 7.94 8.94
C THR A 124 25.25 8.53 9.00
N ILE A 125 24.25 7.69 9.28
CA ILE A 125 22.86 8.13 9.49
C ILE A 125 22.66 8.24 10.99
N ARG A 126 22.19 9.40 11.47
CA ARG A 126 21.84 9.63 12.88
C ARG A 126 20.33 9.83 13.01
N PRO A 127 19.54 8.74 13.19
CA PRO A 127 18.07 8.83 13.15
C PRO A 127 17.48 9.82 14.14
N TYR A 128 18.01 9.87 15.37
CA TYR A 128 17.51 10.77 16.42
C TYR A 128 17.96 12.24 16.23
N ALA A 129 19.08 12.47 15.55
CA ALA A 129 19.54 13.82 15.22
C ALA A 129 18.93 14.33 13.90
N GLY A 130 18.38 13.44 13.07
CA GLY A 130 17.82 13.77 11.78
C GLY A 130 18.87 14.17 10.75
N THR A 131 20.09 13.60 10.82
CA THR A 131 21.20 13.96 9.91
C THR A 131 21.76 12.75 9.17
N ILE A 132 22.15 12.97 7.92
CA ILE A 132 23.03 12.10 7.15
C ILE A 132 24.35 12.85 6.99
N GLU A 133 25.43 12.23 7.47
CA GLU A 133 26.76 12.81 7.51
C GLU A 133 27.74 11.96 6.70
N ARG A 134 28.79 12.60 6.18
CA ARG A 134 29.92 11.86 5.61
C ARG A 134 30.62 11.07 6.71
N ALA A 135 30.83 9.77 6.51
CA ALA A 135 31.32 8.89 7.56
C ALA A 135 32.75 9.22 8.03
N ALA A 136 33.07 8.81 9.25
CA ALA A 136 34.43 8.90 9.79
C ALA A 136 35.43 8.18 8.87
N GLY A 137 36.61 8.76 8.70
CA GLY A 137 37.66 8.22 7.82
C GLY A 137 37.48 8.53 6.33
N GLN A 138 36.39 9.19 5.92
CA GLN A 138 36.24 9.73 4.57
C GLN A 138 36.72 11.20 4.51
N PRO A 139 37.22 11.67 3.35
CA PRO A 139 37.53 13.09 3.16
C PRO A 139 36.29 13.96 3.39
N GLY A 140 36.32 14.87 4.37
CA GLY A 140 35.14 15.68 4.76
C GLY A 140 34.25 15.02 5.84
N ALA A 141 34.78 14.06 6.61
CA ALA A 141 34.05 13.41 7.70
C ALA A 141 33.32 14.41 8.62
N GLY A 142 32.06 14.12 8.95
CA GLY A 142 31.19 14.99 9.77
C GLY A 142 30.46 16.09 8.98
N GLU A 143 30.75 16.28 7.69
CA GLU A 143 29.94 17.13 6.82
C GLU A 143 28.51 16.59 6.74
N ILE A 144 27.53 17.45 7.01
CA ILE A 144 26.10 17.12 6.88
C ILE A 144 25.73 17.17 5.39
N LEU A 145 25.38 16.02 4.83
CA LEU A 145 24.97 15.86 3.43
C LEU A 145 23.47 16.07 3.26
N ALA A 146 22.67 15.68 4.27
CA ALA A 146 21.23 15.87 4.28
C ALA A 146 20.68 15.94 5.70
N GLN A 147 19.52 16.61 5.84
CA GLN A 147 18.71 16.61 7.05
C GLN A 147 17.34 15.98 6.77
N PHE A 148 16.76 15.34 7.77
CA PHE A 148 15.46 14.69 7.67
C PHE A 148 14.71 14.70 8.99
N GLN A 149 13.42 14.39 8.91
CA GLN A 149 12.59 14.11 10.08
C GLN A 149 12.00 12.72 9.92
N LEU A 150 12.08 11.93 10.99
CA LEU A 150 11.45 10.62 11.03
C LEU A 150 9.93 10.76 11.02
N LYS A 151 9.30 10.06 10.09
CA LYS A 151 7.84 9.95 9.96
C LYS A 151 7.52 8.48 9.67
N PRO A 152 6.47 7.90 10.27
CA PRO A 152 5.71 8.45 11.40
C PRO A 152 6.59 8.56 12.66
N SER A 153 6.09 9.25 13.70
CA SER A 153 6.82 9.40 14.97
C SER A 153 7.15 8.06 15.65
N THR A 154 6.39 7.01 15.33
CA THR A 154 6.53 5.65 15.84
C THR A 154 7.60 4.81 15.13
N ILE A 155 8.18 5.29 14.02
CA ILE A 155 9.07 4.49 13.16
C ILE A 155 10.28 3.91 13.89
N ALA A 156 10.77 4.57 14.95
CA ALA A 156 11.86 4.04 15.77
C ALA A 156 11.47 2.75 16.51
N ASP A 157 10.25 2.68 17.07
CA ASP A 157 9.73 1.48 17.70
C ASP A 157 9.40 0.40 16.67
N GLU A 158 8.95 0.80 15.47
CA GLU A 158 8.62 -0.12 14.38
C GLU A 158 9.87 -0.86 13.91
N VAL A 159 10.96 -0.14 13.62
CA VAL A 159 12.26 -0.73 13.26
C VAL A 159 12.77 -1.63 14.38
N ARG A 160 12.66 -1.19 15.64
CA ARG A 160 13.08 -1.98 16.80
C ARG A 160 12.31 -3.29 16.94
N ALA A 161 11.01 -3.28 16.66
CA ALA A 161 10.14 -4.46 16.71
C ALA A 161 10.32 -5.40 15.51
N GLY A 162 11.17 -5.05 14.54
CA GLY A 162 11.33 -5.80 13.30
C GLY A 162 10.23 -5.54 12.27
N GLY A 163 9.47 -4.45 12.44
CA GLY A 163 8.40 -4.01 11.54
C GLY A 163 7.21 -3.41 12.29
N ARG A 164 6.45 -2.58 11.58
CA ARG A 164 5.21 -2.00 12.13
C ARG A 164 4.17 -3.05 12.51
N ILE A 165 3.98 -4.10 11.70
CA ILE A 165 3.02 -5.17 12.01
C ILE A 165 3.38 -5.91 13.33
N PRO A 166 4.61 -6.43 13.52
CA PRO A 166 5.04 -6.97 14.81
C PRO A 166 4.85 -6.00 15.99
N LEU A 167 5.18 -4.72 15.81
CA LEU A 167 4.98 -3.70 16.85
C LEU A 167 3.51 -3.63 17.28
N LEU A 168 2.59 -3.54 16.33
CA LEU A 168 1.16 -3.40 16.62
C LEU A 168 0.62 -4.62 17.38
N ILE A 169 1.00 -5.83 16.95
CA ILE A 169 0.62 -7.08 17.63
C ILE A 169 1.18 -7.10 19.06
N GLY A 170 2.48 -6.85 19.22
CA GLY A 170 3.15 -6.88 20.53
C GLY A 170 2.64 -5.80 21.50
N ARG A 171 2.39 -4.59 20.98
CA ARG A 171 1.82 -3.47 21.75
C ARG A 171 0.38 -3.79 22.17
N SER A 172 -0.46 -4.28 21.27
CA SER A 172 -1.85 -4.66 21.58
C SER A 172 -1.91 -5.78 22.62
N LEU A 173 -1.05 -6.79 22.49
CA LEU A 173 -0.92 -7.85 23.50
C LEU A 173 -0.54 -7.27 24.87
N THR A 174 0.45 -6.37 24.89
CA THR A 174 0.88 -5.71 26.13
C THR A 174 -0.26 -4.91 26.76
N ASP A 175 -0.98 -4.11 25.98
CA ASP A 175 -2.08 -3.29 26.47
C ASP A 175 -3.24 -4.16 27.00
N LYS A 176 -3.57 -5.26 26.33
CA LYS A 176 -4.60 -6.22 26.79
C LYS A 176 -4.23 -6.86 28.14
N VAL A 177 -3.00 -7.33 28.28
CA VAL A 177 -2.53 -7.94 29.54
C VAL A 177 -2.54 -6.92 30.67
N ARG A 178 -2.05 -5.70 30.41
CA ARG A 178 -2.02 -4.63 31.42
C ARG A 178 -3.42 -4.22 31.86
N ALA A 179 -4.36 -4.11 30.94
CA ALA A 179 -5.77 -3.82 31.26
C ALA A 179 -6.38 -4.91 32.15
N GLN A 180 -6.13 -6.19 31.86
CA GLN A 180 -6.60 -7.30 32.71
C GLN A 180 -5.97 -7.29 34.11
N LEU A 181 -4.73 -6.81 34.23
CA LEU A 181 -4.03 -6.65 35.51
C LEU A 181 -4.40 -5.34 36.24
N GLY A 182 -5.30 -4.52 35.69
CA GLY A 182 -5.65 -3.22 36.28
C GLY A 182 -4.51 -2.19 36.23
N LEU A 183 -3.55 -2.36 35.34
CA LEU A 183 -2.41 -1.46 35.16
C LEU A 183 -2.71 -0.41 34.06
N PRO A 184 -2.14 0.80 34.17
CA PRO A 184 -2.25 1.81 33.12
C PRO A 184 -1.53 1.35 31.85
N ALA A 185 -1.82 1.96 30.70
CA ALA A 185 -1.10 1.71 29.45
C ALA A 185 0.41 1.89 29.61
N SER A 186 1.22 1.12 28.89
CA SER A 186 2.69 1.22 28.97
C SER A 186 3.18 2.55 28.37
N GLU A 187 4.11 3.20 29.07
CA GLU A 187 4.85 4.39 28.62
C GLU A 187 6.11 4.05 27.79
N LEU A 188 6.45 2.76 27.66
CA LEU A 188 7.63 2.31 26.90
C LEU A 188 7.48 2.46 25.39
N PHE A 189 6.25 2.50 24.89
CA PHE A 189 5.98 2.65 23.46
C PHE A 189 5.75 4.12 23.12
N ILE A 190 6.37 4.58 22.04
CA ILE A 190 5.99 5.82 21.39
C ILE A 190 4.55 5.64 20.91
N ARG A 191 3.69 6.55 21.35
CA ARG A 191 2.29 6.59 20.93
C ARG A 191 2.05 7.78 20.01
N PRO A 192 1.25 7.61 18.96
CA PRO A 192 0.84 8.71 18.10
C PRO A 192 0.18 9.83 18.91
N VAL A 193 0.57 11.07 18.64
CA VAL A 193 -0.03 12.25 19.27
C VAL A 193 -1.20 12.73 18.41
N ALA A 194 -2.34 13.02 19.03
CA ALA A 194 -3.47 13.59 18.31
C ALA A 194 -3.10 14.97 17.75
N PRO A 195 -3.38 15.27 16.48
CA PRO A 195 -3.19 16.61 15.91
C PRO A 195 -4.03 17.63 16.68
N ALA A 196 -3.54 18.87 16.73
CA ALA A 196 -4.30 19.97 17.32
C ALA A 196 -5.66 20.15 16.63
N ASP A 197 -6.68 20.47 17.41
CA ASP A 197 -7.99 20.81 16.86
C ASP A 197 -7.89 22.12 16.06
N SER A 198 -8.26 22.06 14.78
CA SER A 198 -8.27 23.23 13.91
C SER A 198 -9.56 24.05 14.01
N GLY A 199 -10.56 23.60 14.79
CA GLY A 199 -11.89 24.19 14.88
C GLY A 199 -12.71 24.05 13.59
N LYS A 200 -12.19 23.36 12.57
CA LYS A 200 -12.86 23.12 11.28
C LYS A 200 -13.45 21.71 11.23
N GLY A 201 -14.51 21.57 10.43
CA GLY A 201 -15.14 20.28 10.15
C GLY A 201 -14.25 19.32 9.35
N TYR A 202 -14.79 18.12 9.09
CA TYR A 202 -14.09 17.04 8.40
C TYR A 202 -14.47 16.94 6.91
N THR A 203 -13.51 16.55 6.08
CA THR A 203 -13.73 16.17 4.67
C THR A 203 -14.46 14.82 4.54
N LEU A 204 -14.79 14.40 3.32
CA LEU A 204 -15.50 13.13 3.11
C LEU A 204 -14.63 11.94 3.52
N ALA A 205 -13.38 11.93 3.07
CA ALA A 205 -12.42 10.88 3.43
C ALA A 205 -12.19 10.81 4.95
N GLN A 206 -12.05 11.97 5.60
CA GLN A 206 -11.86 12.05 7.06
C GLN A 206 -13.06 11.50 7.83
N LYS A 207 -14.29 11.73 7.34
CA LYS A 207 -15.51 11.16 7.92
C LYS A 207 -15.61 9.65 7.72
N MET A 208 -15.28 9.14 6.53
CA MET A 208 -15.29 7.70 6.25
C MET A 208 -14.30 6.94 7.14
N VAL A 209 -13.07 7.44 7.26
CA VAL A 209 -12.06 6.86 8.16
C VAL A 209 -12.49 7.02 9.63
N GLY A 210 -13.02 8.18 10.01
CA GLY A 210 -13.59 8.42 11.34
C GLY A 210 -14.64 7.39 11.71
N LYS A 211 -15.64 7.19 10.86
CA LYS A 211 -16.71 6.20 11.06
C LYS A 211 -16.15 4.80 11.26
N ALA A 212 -15.16 4.40 10.47
CA ALA A 212 -14.51 3.10 10.61
C ALA A 212 -13.68 2.95 11.90
N CYS A 213 -13.31 4.06 12.55
CA CYS A 213 -12.65 4.10 13.85
C CYS A 213 -13.62 4.36 15.03
N GLY A 214 -14.93 4.49 14.78
CA GLY A 214 -15.90 4.89 15.81
C GLY A 214 -15.82 6.37 16.23
N LEU A 215 -15.27 7.24 15.38
CA LEU A 215 -15.07 8.67 15.60
C LEU A 215 -15.90 9.50 14.59
N ALA A 216 -16.10 10.79 14.88
CA ALA A 216 -16.76 11.72 13.94
C ALA A 216 -15.90 12.03 12.69
N GLY A 217 -14.59 11.92 12.82
CA GLY A 217 -13.62 12.13 11.75
C GLY A 217 -12.18 11.96 12.25
N VAL A 218 -11.24 11.70 11.34
CA VAL A 218 -9.80 11.62 11.65
C VAL A 218 -9.06 12.77 10.97
N ARG A 219 -8.20 13.49 11.72
CA ARG A 219 -7.42 14.61 11.17
C ARG A 219 -6.12 14.10 10.52
N PRO A 220 -5.56 14.80 9.52
CA PRO A 220 -4.29 14.42 8.93
C PRO A 220 -3.17 14.35 9.98
N GLY A 221 -2.30 13.36 9.86
CA GLY A 221 -1.23 13.07 10.81
C GLY A 221 -1.68 12.27 12.05
N SER A 222 -2.99 12.07 12.27
CA SER A 222 -3.47 11.12 13.27
C SER A 222 -3.17 9.69 12.82
N SER A 223 -2.55 8.90 13.70
CA SER A 223 -2.53 7.45 13.54
C SER A 223 -3.86 6.86 14.01
N CYS A 224 -4.40 5.92 13.23
CA CYS A 224 -5.67 5.27 13.50
C CYS A 224 -5.70 3.84 12.95
N GLU A 225 -6.69 3.05 13.37
CA GLU A 225 -6.86 1.66 12.98
C GLU A 225 -8.29 1.44 12.46
N PRO A 226 -8.65 1.98 11.28
CA PRO A 226 -9.98 1.82 10.71
C PRO A 226 -10.33 0.33 10.49
N LEU A 227 -11.59 -0.02 10.73
CA LEU A 227 -12.14 -1.31 10.36
C LEU A 227 -12.12 -1.50 8.84
N MET A 228 -11.69 -2.67 8.40
CA MET A 228 -11.60 -3.07 7.00
C MET A 228 -12.84 -3.87 6.59
N THR A 229 -13.80 -3.19 5.95
CA THR A 229 -15.03 -3.83 5.48
C THR A 229 -14.78 -4.71 4.25
N THR A 230 -13.89 -4.28 3.36
CA THR A 230 -13.61 -5.00 2.11
C THR A 230 -12.11 -5.07 1.84
N VAL A 231 -11.62 -6.28 1.57
CA VAL A 231 -10.21 -6.55 1.24
C VAL A 231 -10.13 -7.28 -0.11
N GLY A 232 -9.41 -6.70 -1.06
CA GLY A 232 -9.17 -7.30 -2.38
C GLY A 232 -7.82 -8.04 -2.49
N SER A 233 -7.78 -9.16 -3.20
CA SER A 233 -6.57 -9.90 -3.54
C SER A 233 -6.64 -10.40 -4.99
N GLN A 234 -5.51 -10.38 -5.69
CA GLN A 234 -5.38 -10.83 -7.08
C GLN A 234 -4.27 -11.88 -7.22
N ASP A 235 -4.17 -12.54 -8.36
CA ASP A 235 -3.41 -13.79 -8.56
C ASP A 235 -1.89 -13.65 -8.69
N THR A 236 -1.35 -12.44 -8.87
CA THR A 236 0.10 -12.19 -8.91
C THR A 236 0.68 -11.66 -7.59
N THR A 237 -0.17 -11.15 -6.70
CA THR A 237 0.19 -10.79 -5.32
C THR A 237 -0.35 -11.80 -4.30
N GLY A 238 -1.41 -12.52 -4.66
CA GLY A 238 -2.12 -13.51 -3.83
C GLY A 238 -1.23 -14.62 -3.28
N PRO A 239 -0.31 -15.23 -4.06
CA PRO A 239 0.64 -16.20 -3.52
C PRO A 239 1.52 -15.64 -2.38
N MET A 240 2.00 -14.39 -2.51
CA MET A 240 2.72 -13.73 -1.41
C MET A 240 1.79 -13.42 -0.24
N THR A 241 0.57 -12.93 -0.50
CA THR A 241 -0.41 -12.64 0.56
C THR A 241 -0.78 -13.89 1.35
N ARG A 242 -0.93 -15.04 0.67
CA ARG A 242 -1.11 -16.36 1.29
C ARG A 242 0.04 -16.69 2.24
N ASP A 243 1.28 -16.45 1.83
CA ASP A 243 2.44 -16.79 2.65
C ASP A 243 2.58 -15.84 3.85
N GLU A 244 2.30 -14.55 3.69
CA GLU A 244 2.19 -13.61 4.82
C GLU A 244 1.04 -13.99 5.78
N MET A 245 -0.11 -14.47 5.27
CA MET A 245 -1.21 -14.98 6.11
C MET A 245 -0.81 -16.22 6.91
N LYS A 246 0.04 -17.11 6.36
CA LYS A 246 0.57 -18.27 7.10
C LYS A 246 1.50 -17.82 8.23
N GLU A 247 2.37 -16.84 7.97
CA GLU A 247 3.26 -16.28 8.99
C GLU A 247 2.49 -15.60 10.12
N LEU A 248 1.37 -14.96 9.81
CA LEU A 248 0.45 -14.38 10.81
C LEU A 248 -0.43 -15.42 11.51
N ALA A 249 -0.26 -16.71 11.23
CA ALA A 249 -1.11 -17.80 11.73
C ALA A 249 -2.61 -17.57 11.48
N CYS A 250 -2.96 -16.96 10.34
CA CYS A 250 -4.34 -16.65 9.99
C CYS A 250 -5.10 -17.92 9.59
N LEU A 251 -6.03 -18.34 10.46
CA LEU A 251 -6.92 -19.49 10.23
C LEU A 251 -8.33 -19.08 9.77
N GLY A 252 -8.68 -17.80 9.86
CA GLY A 252 -9.94 -17.24 9.40
C GLY A 252 -9.84 -15.72 9.28
N PHE A 253 -10.64 -15.13 8.40
CA PHE A 253 -10.66 -13.69 8.21
C PHE A 253 -11.60 -13.01 9.21
N SER A 254 -11.13 -11.93 9.81
CA SER A 254 -11.95 -11.04 10.64
C SER A 254 -12.48 -9.85 9.83
N ALA A 255 -11.86 -9.52 8.69
CA ALA A 255 -12.42 -8.57 7.75
C ALA A 255 -13.76 -9.07 7.21
N ASP A 256 -14.72 -8.16 7.03
CA ASP A 256 -16.10 -8.52 6.72
C ASP A 256 -16.28 -9.12 5.30
N LEU A 257 -15.41 -8.76 4.35
CA LEU A 257 -15.31 -9.45 3.06
C LEU A 257 -13.86 -9.45 2.58
N VAL A 258 -13.37 -10.63 2.23
CA VAL A 258 -12.10 -10.83 1.52
C VAL A 258 -12.41 -11.47 0.17
N MET A 259 -11.94 -10.89 -0.93
CA MET A 259 -12.17 -11.41 -2.28
C MET A 259 -10.84 -11.72 -2.99
N GLN A 260 -10.73 -12.88 -3.62
CA GLN A 260 -9.61 -13.28 -4.47
C GLN A 260 -10.04 -13.39 -5.94
N SER A 261 -9.30 -12.77 -6.86
CA SER A 261 -9.49 -12.92 -8.31
C SER A 261 -8.40 -13.76 -9.00
N PHE A 262 -8.63 -14.11 -10.26
CA PHE A 262 -7.66 -14.77 -11.15
C PHE A 262 -7.64 -14.08 -12.51
N CYS A 263 -7.12 -12.86 -12.55
CA CYS A 263 -7.26 -11.97 -13.71
C CYS A 263 -5.95 -11.69 -14.45
N HIS A 264 -4.80 -11.77 -13.80
CA HIS A 264 -3.50 -11.44 -14.39
C HIS A 264 -2.83 -12.62 -15.08
N THR A 265 -3.15 -13.85 -14.66
CA THR A 265 -2.48 -15.09 -15.10
C THR A 265 -3.41 -16.04 -15.86
N ALA A 266 -4.69 -15.66 -16.05
CA ALA A 266 -5.70 -16.55 -16.63
C ALA A 266 -5.60 -16.73 -18.16
N ALA A 267 -5.13 -15.72 -18.90
CA ALA A 267 -5.12 -15.76 -20.36
C ALA A 267 -4.08 -16.76 -20.92
N TYR A 268 -2.87 -16.77 -20.32
CA TYR A 268 -1.75 -17.59 -20.76
C TYR A 268 -1.00 -18.17 -19.55
N PRO A 269 -1.62 -19.11 -18.81
CA PRO A 269 -1.05 -19.60 -17.56
C PRO A 269 0.22 -20.43 -17.80
N LYS A 270 1.27 -20.13 -17.05
CA LYS A 270 2.43 -21.03 -16.91
C LYS A 270 2.06 -22.20 -15.99
N PRO A 271 2.85 -23.30 -15.96
CA PRO A 271 2.55 -24.45 -15.09
C PRO A 271 2.38 -24.08 -13.60
N VAL A 272 3.13 -23.11 -13.11
CA VAL A 272 3.03 -22.58 -11.73
C VAL A 272 1.76 -21.75 -11.50
N ASP A 273 1.24 -21.09 -12.53
CA ASP A 273 -0.02 -20.36 -12.46
C ASP A 273 -1.19 -21.35 -12.34
N LEU A 274 -1.16 -22.47 -13.07
CA LEU A 274 -2.15 -23.55 -12.93
C LEU A 274 -2.20 -24.11 -11.50
N LYS A 275 -1.05 -24.27 -10.86
CA LYS A 275 -0.97 -24.65 -9.43
C LYS A 275 -1.63 -23.59 -8.54
N THR A 276 -1.37 -22.31 -8.80
CA THR A 276 -2.00 -21.20 -8.09
C THR A 276 -3.52 -21.21 -8.28
N HIS A 277 -4.01 -21.46 -9.49
CA HIS A 277 -5.45 -21.54 -9.81
C HIS A 277 -6.13 -22.71 -9.08
N ALA A 278 -5.40 -23.80 -8.85
CA ALA A 278 -5.91 -24.97 -8.15
C ALA A 278 -5.92 -24.79 -6.61
N GLU A 279 -4.89 -24.18 -6.03
CA GLU A 279 -4.68 -24.18 -4.57
C GLU A 279 -5.19 -22.91 -3.87
N LEU A 280 -5.09 -21.75 -4.52
CA LEU A 280 -5.41 -20.46 -3.89
C LEU A 280 -6.91 -20.28 -3.57
N PRO A 281 -7.88 -20.77 -4.39
CA PRO A 281 -9.30 -20.66 -4.05
C PRO A 281 -9.66 -21.34 -2.71
N ASP A 282 -9.14 -22.54 -2.49
CA ASP A 282 -9.40 -23.31 -1.26
C ASP A 282 -8.74 -22.66 -0.05
N PHE A 283 -7.53 -22.12 -0.22
CA PHE A 283 -6.85 -21.36 0.85
C PHE A 283 -7.68 -20.15 1.31
N ILE A 284 -8.26 -19.41 0.36
CA ILE A 284 -9.07 -18.21 0.65
C ILE A 284 -10.43 -18.59 1.24
N SER A 285 -11.12 -19.56 0.63
CA SER A 285 -12.47 -19.94 1.05
C SER A 285 -12.52 -20.68 2.38
N SER A 286 -11.51 -21.50 2.71
CA SER A 286 -11.38 -22.12 4.03
C SER A 286 -11.24 -21.11 5.18
N ARG A 287 -10.94 -19.84 4.87
CA ARG A 287 -10.85 -18.72 5.82
C ARG A 287 -12.06 -17.79 5.80
N GLY A 288 -13.12 -18.15 5.05
CA GLY A 288 -14.32 -17.33 4.88
C GLY A 288 -14.19 -16.25 3.80
N GLY A 289 -13.23 -16.37 2.88
CA GLY A 289 -13.11 -15.48 1.74
C GLY A 289 -13.89 -15.96 0.50
N VAL A 290 -14.21 -15.03 -0.39
CA VAL A 290 -14.83 -15.32 -1.70
C VAL A 290 -13.73 -15.42 -2.76
N ALA A 291 -13.61 -16.56 -3.42
CA ALA A 291 -12.71 -16.76 -4.56
C ALA A 291 -13.51 -16.78 -5.88
N LEU A 292 -13.11 -15.92 -6.81
CA LEU A 292 -13.55 -15.96 -8.20
C LEU A 292 -12.84 -17.09 -8.96
N ARG A 293 -13.18 -17.26 -10.24
CA ARG A 293 -12.63 -18.29 -11.11
C ARG A 293 -11.75 -17.69 -12.21
N PRO A 294 -10.72 -18.40 -12.71
CA PRO A 294 -10.03 -18.00 -13.93
C PRO A 294 -11.02 -17.79 -15.08
N GLY A 295 -10.93 -16.64 -15.74
CA GLY A 295 -11.87 -16.24 -16.81
C GLY A 295 -13.03 -15.35 -16.38
N ASP A 296 -13.26 -15.15 -15.07
CA ASP A 296 -14.31 -14.23 -14.60
C ASP A 296 -14.00 -12.75 -14.91
N GLY A 297 -12.73 -12.40 -15.03
CA GLY A 297 -12.27 -11.07 -15.41
C GLY A 297 -11.60 -10.28 -14.28
N ILE A 298 -11.38 -8.99 -14.52
CA ILE A 298 -10.55 -8.10 -13.71
C ILE A 298 -11.08 -7.96 -12.28
N ILE A 299 -10.18 -8.03 -11.28
CA ILE A 299 -10.48 -7.91 -9.85
C ILE A 299 -11.46 -6.76 -9.55
N HIS A 300 -11.16 -5.54 -9.98
CA HIS A 300 -11.91 -4.35 -9.58
C HIS A 300 -13.31 -4.31 -10.20
N SER A 301 -13.51 -4.90 -11.37
CA SER A 301 -14.84 -5.06 -11.99
C SER A 301 -15.78 -5.93 -11.15
N TRP A 302 -15.24 -6.82 -10.31
CA TRP A 302 -15.99 -7.65 -9.37
C TRP A 302 -16.00 -7.05 -7.97
N LEU A 303 -14.83 -6.67 -7.45
CA LEU A 303 -14.67 -6.13 -6.10
C LEU A 303 -15.55 -4.90 -5.89
N ASN A 304 -15.62 -3.99 -6.87
CA ASN A 304 -16.43 -2.78 -6.78
C ASN A 304 -17.93 -3.09 -6.64
N ARG A 305 -18.39 -4.25 -7.12
CA ARG A 305 -19.76 -4.75 -6.97
C ARG A 305 -20.04 -5.39 -5.61
N LEU A 306 -19.03 -5.55 -4.76
CA LEU A 306 -19.14 -6.13 -3.42
C LEU A 306 -18.91 -5.11 -2.30
N LEU A 307 -18.80 -3.82 -2.66
CA LEU A 307 -18.56 -2.72 -1.71
C LEU A 307 -19.82 -2.30 -0.98
N LEU A 308 -19.63 -1.75 0.22
CA LEU A 308 -20.64 -0.97 0.94
C LEU A 308 -20.28 0.53 0.91
N PRO A 309 -21.25 1.44 0.68
CA PRO A 309 -20.99 2.88 0.71
C PRO A 309 -20.43 3.36 2.04
N ASP A 310 -19.58 4.39 1.99
CA ASP A 310 -18.99 5.05 3.16
C ASP A 310 -18.22 4.11 4.11
N THR A 311 -17.70 3.00 3.59
CA THR A 311 -16.84 2.09 4.33
C THR A 311 -15.40 2.17 3.84
N VAL A 312 -14.48 1.63 4.65
CA VAL A 312 -13.04 1.63 4.38
C VAL A 312 -12.59 0.23 4.01
N GLY A 313 -11.64 0.13 3.09
CA GLY A 313 -10.98 -1.14 2.78
C GLY A 313 -9.56 -1.00 2.24
N THR A 314 -9.03 -2.12 1.77
CA THR A 314 -7.68 -2.21 1.19
C THR A 314 -7.63 -3.30 0.13
N GLY A 315 -6.49 -3.45 -0.53
CA GLY A 315 -6.25 -4.58 -1.41
C GLY A 315 -4.79 -4.70 -1.83
N GLY A 316 -4.42 -5.94 -2.17
CA GLY A 316 -3.10 -6.32 -2.68
C GLY A 316 -2.87 -5.91 -4.13
N ASP A 317 -3.37 -4.73 -4.50
CA ASP A 317 -3.30 -4.19 -5.86
C ASP A 317 -3.39 -2.66 -5.79
N SER A 318 -2.46 -1.95 -6.43
CA SER A 318 -2.36 -0.49 -6.39
C SER A 318 -3.58 0.23 -6.99
N HIS A 319 -4.38 -0.46 -7.80
CA HIS A 319 -5.61 0.05 -8.40
C HIS A 319 -6.86 -0.31 -7.59
N THR A 320 -6.69 -0.81 -6.36
CA THR A 320 -7.80 -0.93 -5.39
C THR A 320 -8.23 0.47 -4.95
N ARG A 321 -9.06 1.13 -5.75
CA ARG A 321 -9.50 2.53 -5.60
C ARG A 321 -11.02 2.61 -5.60
N PHE A 322 -11.61 2.35 -4.44
CA PHE A 322 -13.05 2.17 -4.33
C PHE A 322 -13.82 3.40 -4.85
N PRO A 323 -14.76 3.20 -5.79
CA PRO A 323 -15.65 4.27 -6.23
C PRO A 323 -16.81 4.50 -5.24
N LEU A 324 -17.00 3.59 -4.26
CA LEU A 324 -17.90 3.73 -3.11
C LEU A 324 -17.12 3.57 -1.81
N GLY A 325 -17.07 4.62 -0.98
CA GLY A 325 -16.24 4.63 0.22
C GLY A 325 -14.81 5.10 -0.09
N ILE A 326 -13.84 4.47 0.57
CA ILE A 326 -12.41 4.75 0.38
C ILE A 326 -11.58 3.50 0.59
N SER A 327 -10.52 3.34 -0.19
CA SER A 327 -9.53 2.29 0.00
C SER A 327 -8.10 2.81 -0.01
N PHE A 328 -7.26 2.16 0.77
CA PHE A 328 -5.82 2.41 0.83
C PHE A 328 -5.08 1.12 0.42
N PRO A 329 -4.63 0.99 -0.85
CA PRO A 329 -3.88 -0.16 -1.30
C PRO A 329 -2.61 -0.39 -0.51
N ALA A 330 -2.20 -1.65 -0.41
CA ALA A 330 -1.01 -2.00 0.34
C ALA A 330 -0.29 -3.21 -0.25
N GLY A 331 0.93 -3.45 0.25
CA GLY A 331 1.67 -4.68 -0.02
C GLY A 331 1.07 -5.88 0.70
N SER A 332 1.46 -7.09 0.26
CA SER A 332 0.87 -8.35 0.73
C SER A 332 0.87 -8.56 2.24
N GLY A 333 1.87 -8.03 2.97
CA GLY A 333 1.95 -8.15 4.44
C GLY A 333 0.83 -7.41 5.15
N LEU A 334 0.61 -6.14 4.80
CA LEU A 334 -0.47 -5.34 5.38
C LEU A 334 -1.85 -5.83 4.95
N VAL A 335 -1.98 -6.33 3.72
CA VAL A 335 -3.23 -6.94 3.24
C VAL A 335 -3.56 -8.22 4.01
N ALA A 336 -2.55 -9.05 4.28
CA ALA A 336 -2.70 -10.24 5.12
C ALA A 336 -3.12 -9.86 6.55
N PHE A 337 -2.49 -8.84 7.13
CA PHE A 337 -2.86 -8.31 8.44
C PHE A 337 -4.31 -7.78 8.46
N ALA A 338 -4.68 -6.95 7.49
CA ALA A 338 -6.01 -6.38 7.35
C ALA A 338 -7.09 -7.45 7.23
N ALA A 339 -6.86 -8.47 6.42
CA ALA A 339 -7.78 -9.60 6.26
C ALA A 339 -7.92 -10.43 7.57
N ALA A 340 -6.80 -10.72 8.23
CA ALA A 340 -6.76 -11.55 9.44
C ALA A 340 -7.39 -10.84 10.65
N ILE A 341 -7.06 -9.56 10.87
CA ILE A 341 -7.46 -8.78 12.05
C ILE A 341 -8.75 -7.99 11.83
N GLY A 342 -9.09 -7.66 10.59
CA GLY A 342 -10.27 -6.85 10.25
C GLY A 342 -10.08 -5.35 10.47
N ALA A 343 -8.86 -4.90 10.73
CA ALA A 343 -8.46 -3.50 10.86
C ALA A 343 -7.09 -3.28 10.21
N MET A 344 -6.76 -2.04 9.86
CA MET A 344 -5.49 -1.71 9.22
C MET A 344 -4.88 -0.45 9.85
N PRO A 345 -3.60 -0.45 10.24
CA PRO A 345 -2.92 0.78 10.67
C PRO A 345 -2.87 1.80 9.53
N LEU A 346 -3.18 3.04 9.88
CA LEU A 346 -3.18 4.16 8.95
C LEU A 346 -2.76 5.43 9.66
N ASP A 347 -1.66 6.03 9.19
CA ASP A 347 -1.37 7.43 9.47
C ASP A 347 -2.12 8.29 8.46
N MET A 348 -3.13 9.01 8.95
CA MET A 348 -4.13 9.68 8.12
C MET A 348 -3.45 10.70 7.19
N PRO A 349 -3.52 10.51 5.86
CA PRO A 349 -2.93 11.44 4.92
C PRO A 349 -3.64 12.80 4.90
N GLU A 350 -2.93 13.83 4.43
CA GLU A 350 -3.58 15.06 3.98
C GLU A 350 -4.41 14.80 2.70
N SER A 351 -5.37 15.69 2.41
CA SER A 351 -6.20 15.60 1.20
C SER A 351 -5.83 16.68 0.16
N VAL A 352 -6.15 16.39 -1.11
CA VAL A 352 -6.21 17.34 -2.22
C VAL A 352 -7.61 17.29 -2.81
N LEU A 353 -8.29 18.44 -2.85
CA LEU A 353 -9.61 18.55 -3.48
C LEU A 353 -9.46 18.82 -4.98
N VAL A 354 -10.10 17.98 -5.80
CA VAL A 354 -10.26 18.19 -7.24
C VAL A 354 -11.76 18.36 -7.50
N ARG A 355 -12.18 19.56 -7.89
CA ARG A 355 -13.58 19.88 -8.15
C ARG A 355 -13.77 20.26 -9.62
N PHE A 356 -14.64 19.53 -10.31
CA PHE A 356 -15.06 19.86 -11.66
C PHE A 356 -16.30 20.76 -11.65
N SER A 357 -16.44 21.58 -12.69
CA SER A 357 -17.61 22.43 -12.91
C SER A 357 -17.86 22.60 -14.41
N GLY A 358 -19.12 22.73 -14.80
CA GLY A 358 -19.52 22.87 -16.21
C GLY A 358 -20.04 21.55 -16.80
N ALA A 359 -19.99 21.44 -18.13
CA ALA A 359 -20.44 20.27 -18.88
C ALA A 359 -19.35 19.79 -19.85
N LEU A 360 -19.35 18.48 -20.13
CA LEU A 360 -18.46 17.89 -21.14
C LEU A 360 -18.73 18.51 -22.51
N GLN A 361 -17.67 18.93 -23.19
CA GLN A 361 -17.77 19.45 -24.55
C GLN A 361 -17.94 18.30 -25.56
N PRO A 362 -18.51 18.56 -26.76
CA PRO A 362 -18.63 17.55 -27.80
C PRO A 362 -17.29 16.87 -28.10
N GLY A 363 -17.25 15.53 -28.06
CA GLY A 363 -16.05 14.73 -28.30
C GLY A 363 -15.13 14.53 -27.08
N VAL A 364 -15.39 15.20 -25.96
CA VAL A 364 -14.65 15.00 -24.70
C VAL A 364 -15.24 13.83 -23.93
N THR A 365 -14.39 12.88 -23.55
CA THR A 365 -14.74 11.69 -22.78
C THR A 365 -14.39 11.85 -21.30
N LEU A 366 -14.87 10.93 -20.47
CA LEU A 366 -14.45 10.89 -19.07
C LEU A 366 -12.96 10.61 -18.90
N ARG A 367 -12.35 9.87 -19.83
CA ARG A 367 -10.91 9.63 -19.81
C ARG A 367 -10.10 10.90 -20.07
N ASP A 368 -10.64 11.85 -20.84
CA ASP A 368 -10.03 13.17 -20.99
C ASP A 368 -10.09 13.97 -19.69
N VAL A 369 -11.20 13.85 -18.94
CA VAL A 369 -11.35 14.46 -17.61
C VAL A 369 -10.32 13.90 -16.62
N VAL A 370 -10.07 12.59 -16.65
CA VAL A 370 -9.00 11.95 -15.87
C VAL A 370 -7.64 12.58 -16.19
N ASN A 371 -7.32 12.71 -17.48
CA ASN A 371 -6.04 13.27 -17.94
C ASN A 371 -5.93 14.79 -17.75
N ALA A 372 -7.05 15.49 -17.60
CA ALA A 372 -7.06 16.93 -17.29
C ALA A 372 -6.49 17.23 -15.90
N ILE A 373 -6.63 16.32 -14.93
CA ILE A 373 -6.11 16.49 -13.57
C ILE A 373 -4.57 16.71 -13.57
N PRO A 374 -3.74 15.80 -14.09
CA PRO A 374 -2.30 16.02 -14.16
C PRO A 374 -1.93 17.18 -15.08
N TYR A 375 -2.67 17.39 -16.19
CA TYR A 375 -2.41 18.50 -17.11
C TYR A 375 -2.53 19.87 -16.41
N VAL A 376 -3.63 20.10 -15.69
CA VAL A 376 -3.86 21.34 -14.94
C VAL A 376 -2.87 21.48 -13.78
N ALA A 377 -2.52 20.39 -13.09
CA ALA A 377 -1.52 20.43 -12.03
C ALA A 377 -0.12 20.83 -12.54
N ILE A 378 0.26 20.41 -13.75
CA ILE A 378 1.49 20.84 -14.41
C ILE A 378 1.42 22.33 -14.76
N GLN A 379 0.31 22.80 -15.34
CA GLN A 379 0.12 24.21 -15.66
C GLN A 379 0.21 25.12 -14.42
N GLN A 380 -0.26 24.64 -13.26
CA GLN A 380 -0.18 25.35 -11.98
C GLN A 380 1.17 25.18 -11.27
N GLY A 381 2.12 24.43 -11.82
CA GLY A 381 3.43 24.16 -11.18
C GLY A 381 3.38 23.26 -9.95
N LEU A 382 2.26 22.55 -9.73
CA LEU A 382 2.02 21.62 -8.62
C LEU A 382 2.50 20.19 -8.92
N LEU A 383 2.75 19.88 -10.19
CA LEU A 383 3.27 18.61 -10.68
C LEU A 383 4.38 18.86 -11.71
N THR A 384 5.50 18.15 -11.61
CA THR A 384 6.58 18.18 -12.62
C THR A 384 6.73 16.83 -13.31
N VAL A 385 7.18 16.86 -14.56
CA VAL A 385 7.52 15.66 -15.35
C VAL A 385 8.92 15.13 -14.99
N GLU A 386 9.87 16.05 -14.77
CA GLU A 386 11.25 15.75 -14.38
C GLU A 386 11.33 14.91 -13.09
N LYS A 387 12.27 13.96 -13.07
CA LYS A 387 12.41 12.98 -11.96
C LYS A 387 13.26 13.52 -10.84
N ALA A 388 14.35 14.22 -11.16
CA ALA A 388 15.15 14.91 -10.16
C ALA A 388 14.30 16.02 -9.52
N ASN A 389 14.31 16.12 -8.19
CA ASN A 389 13.56 17.13 -7.43
C ASN A 389 12.05 17.17 -7.77
N LYS A 390 11.45 16.01 -8.07
CA LYS A 390 10.06 15.89 -8.55
C LYS A 390 9.07 16.55 -7.58
N LYS A 391 8.28 17.51 -8.09
CA LYS A 391 7.10 18.05 -7.42
C LYS A 391 5.89 17.21 -7.78
N ASN A 392 5.14 16.77 -6.79
CA ASN A 392 3.87 16.09 -6.99
C ASN A 392 2.95 16.36 -5.79
N ILE A 393 2.03 17.31 -5.94
CA ILE A 393 1.06 17.68 -4.90
C ILE A 393 0.21 16.48 -4.43
N PHE A 394 0.00 15.49 -5.29
CA PHE A 394 -0.86 14.34 -5.00
C PHE A 394 -0.15 13.22 -4.22
N SER A 395 1.19 13.20 -4.25
CA SER A 395 1.99 12.11 -3.69
C SER A 395 1.75 11.97 -2.19
N GLY A 396 1.28 10.79 -1.76
CA GLY A 396 1.02 10.52 -0.34
C GLY A 396 -0.20 11.22 0.23
N ARG A 397 -1.06 11.79 -0.60
CA ARG A 397 -2.31 12.43 -0.18
C ARG A 397 -3.53 11.64 -0.63
N ILE A 398 -4.68 11.93 -0.04
CA ILE A 398 -5.98 11.46 -0.52
C ILE A 398 -6.50 12.43 -1.58
N MET A 399 -6.89 11.92 -2.75
CA MET A 399 -7.59 12.75 -3.75
C MET A 399 -9.10 12.70 -3.48
N GLU A 400 -9.71 13.84 -3.17
CA GLU A 400 -11.16 13.97 -3.00
C GLU A 400 -11.76 14.64 -4.22
N ILE A 401 -12.66 13.95 -4.92
CA ILE A 401 -13.21 14.38 -6.22
C ILE A 401 -14.67 14.83 -6.05
N GLU A 402 -15.00 16.00 -6.58
CA GLU A 402 -16.35 16.59 -6.54
C GLU A 402 -16.77 17.18 -7.90
N GLY A 403 -18.08 17.40 -8.07
CA GLY A 403 -18.64 18.13 -9.23
C GLY A 403 -19.22 17.25 -10.33
N LEU A 404 -19.21 15.92 -10.15
CA LEU A 404 -19.73 14.93 -11.10
C LEU A 404 -20.64 13.89 -10.38
N PRO A 405 -21.72 14.34 -9.71
CA PRO A 405 -22.46 13.47 -8.78
C PRO A 405 -23.23 12.33 -9.47
N ASP A 406 -23.54 12.46 -10.76
CA ASP A 406 -24.43 11.55 -11.49
C ASP A 406 -23.68 10.57 -12.41
N LEU A 407 -22.35 10.43 -12.22
CA LEU A 407 -21.57 9.39 -12.90
C LEU A 407 -22.01 8.01 -12.44
N LYS A 408 -22.24 7.09 -13.38
CA LYS A 408 -22.40 5.66 -13.04
C LYS A 408 -21.16 5.16 -12.32
N LEU A 409 -21.28 4.08 -11.54
CA LEU A 409 -20.16 3.69 -10.70
C LEU A 409 -18.94 3.22 -11.49
N GLU A 410 -19.13 2.54 -12.61
CA GLU A 410 -18.02 2.17 -13.49
C GLU A 410 -17.29 3.40 -14.05
N GLN A 411 -18.03 4.49 -14.30
CA GLN A 411 -17.47 5.77 -14.74
C GLN A 411 -16.73 6.47 -13.59
N ALA A 412 -17.32 6.51 -12.40
CA ALA A 412 -16.67 7.03 -11.20
C ALA A 412 -15.34 6.30 -10.91
N PHE A 413 -15.30 4.99 -11.20
CA PHE A 413 -14.09 4.20 -11.07
C PHE A 413 -12.98 4.64 -12.03
N GLU A 414 -13.26 5.12 -13.25
CA GLU A 414 -12.22 5.64 -14.15
C GLU A 414 -11.41 6.79 -13.50
N LEU A 415 -12.07 7.62 -12.68
CA LEU A 415 -11.44 8.70 -11.92
C LEU A 415 -10.69 8.18 -10.69
N THR A 416 -11.32 7.34 -9.86
CA THR A 416 -10.67 6.85 -8.64
C THR A 416 -9.50 5.92 -8.96
N ASP A 417 -9.62 5.06 -9.97
CA ASP A 417 -8.59 4.14 -10.46
C ASP A 417 -7.30 4.87 -10.82
N ALA A 418 -7.42 5.93 -11.63
CA ALA A 418 -6.28 6.73 -12.10
C ALA A 418 -5.53 7.49 -11.00
N THR A 419 -6.09 7.61 -9.79
CA THR A 419 -5.39 8.23 -8.65
C THR A 419 -4.16 7.43 -8.21
N ALA A 420 -4.08 6.13 -8.54
CA ALA A 420 -2.89 5.32 -8.37
C ALA A 420 -1.68 5.96 -9.10
N GLU A 421 -1.88 6.41 -10.32
CA GLU A 421 -0.83 7.02 -11.15
C GLU A 421 -0.40 8.41 -10.67
N ARG A 422 -1.22 9.04 -9.82
CA ARG A 422 -0.86 10.29 -9.12
C ARG A 422 -0.07 10.04 -7.84
N SER A 423 0.20 8.78 -7.50
CA SER A 423 0.82 8.36 -6.24
C SER A 423 -0.01 8.76 -5.01
N CYS A 424 -1.34 8.84 -5.17
CA CYS A 424 -2.24 9.06 -4.05
C CYS A 424 -2.23 7.85 -3.10
N ALA A 425 -2.35 8.12 -1.80
CA ALA A 425 -2.51 7.08 -0.80
C ALA A 425 -3.90 6.41 -0.92
N GLY A 426 -4.93 7.22 -1.18
CA GLY A 426 -6.31 6.79 -1.39
C GLY A 426 -7.09 7.83 -2.21
N SER A 427 -8.34 7.54 -2.51
CA SER A 427 -9.23 8.46 -3.18
C SER A 427 -10.68 8.26 -2.77
N THR A 428 -11.49 9.30 -2.93
CA THR A 428 -12.93 9.25 -2.78
C THR A 428 -13.58 10.20 -3.79
N ILE A 429 -14.79 9.90 -4.22
CA ILE A 429 -15.58 10.70 -5.14
C ILE A 429 -17.00 10.88 -4.60
N LYS A 430 -17.48 12.12 -4.62
CA LYS A 430 -18.83 12.44 -4.14
C LYS A 430 -19.88 12.15 -5.22
N LEU A 431 -20.70 11.13 -4.99
CA LEU A 431 -21.81 10.71 -5.87
C LEU A 431 -23.19 10.96 -5.25
N SER A 432 -24.23 11.00 -6.08
CA SER A 432 -25.63 11.14 -5.66
C SER A 432 -26.18 9.83 -5.08
N VAL A 433 -27.15 9.94 -4.16
CA VAL A 433 -27.78 8.77 -3.50
C VAL A 433 -28.49 7.89 -4.53
N GLU A 434 -29.09 8.52 -5.55
CA GLU A 434 -29.78 7.87 -6.66
C GLU A 434 -28.84 6.94 -7.41
N THR A 435 -27.66 7.44 -7.80
CA THR A 435 -26.62 6.68 -8.51
C THR A 435 -26.14 5.50 -7.68
N VAL A 436 -25.82 5.74 -6.40
CA VAL A 436 -25.36 4.69 -5.49
C VAL A 436 -26.45 3.60 -5.32
N SER A 437 -27.70 4.01 -5.13
CA SER A 437 -28.84 3.11 -4.91
C SER A 437 -29.14 2.23 -6.13
N GLU A 438 -29.07 2.79 -7.34
CA GLU A 438 -29.23 2.03 -8.59
C GLU A 438 -28.20 0.90 -8.68
N TYR A 439 -26.93 1.21 -8.40
CA TYR A 439 -25.84 0.26 -8.47
C TYR A 439 -25.98 -0.86 -7.43
N LEU A 440 -26.31 -0.53 -6.18
CA LEU A 440 -26.48 -1.53 -5.12
C LEU A 440 -27.58 -2.55 -5.44
N ARG A 441 -28.68 -2.14 -6.08
CA ARG A 441 -29.74 -3.08 -6.50
C ARG A 441 -29.23 -4.10 -7.52
N SER A 442 -28.43 -3.65 -8.48
CA SER A 442 -27.78 -4.52 -9.47
C SER A 442 -26.81 -5.51 -8.79
N ASN A 443 -26.01 -5.03 -7.84
CA ASN A 443 -25.04 -5.85 -7.11
C ASN A 443 -25.68 -6.94 -6.26
N VAL A 444 -26.81 -6.64 -5.60
CA VAL A 444 -27.56 -7.65 -4.85
C VAL A 444 -28.01 -8.79 -5.77
N ALA A 445 -28.46 -8.48 -6.98
CA ALA A 445 -28.81 -9.50 -7.97
C ALA A 445 -27.59 -10.32 -8.40
N LEU A 446 -26.44 -9.67 -8.63
CA LEU A 446 -25.17 -10.35 -8.94
C LEU A 446 -24.75 -11.30 -7.81
N MET A 447 -24.73 -10.86 -6.56
CA MET A 447 -24.30 -11.69 -5.42
C MET A 447 -25.23 -12.89 -5.22
N LYS A 448 -26.54 -12.71 -5.38
CA LYS A 448 -27.50 -13.85 -5.39
C LYS A 448 -27.19 -14.83 -6.52
N ASN A 449 -26.84 -14.34 -7.71
CA ASN A 449 -26.43 -15.17 -8.83
C ASN A 449 -25.10 -15.91 -8.56
N MET A 450 -24.12 -15.26 -7.91
CA MET A 450 -22.86 -15.89 -7.50
C MET A 450 -23.14 -17.06 -6.56
N ILE A 451 -24.00 -16.88 -5.55
CA ILE A 451 -24.42 -17.98 -4.65
C ILE A 451 -25.06 -19.12 -5.46
N ALA A 452 -26.01 -18.80 -6.35
CA ALA A 452 -26.70 -19.81 -7.18
C ALA A 452 -25.75 -20.57 -8.12
N ARG A 453 -24.65 -19.94 -8.57
CA ARG A 453 -23.62 -20.54 -9.43
C ARG A 453 -22.51 -21.26 -8.64
N GLY A 454 -22.65 -21.37 -7.32
CA GLY A 454 -21.70 -22.08 -6.46
C GLY A 454 -20.35 -21.37 -6.35
N TYR A 455 -20.33 -20.04 -6.31
CA TYR A 455 -19.13 -19.33 -5.86
C TYR A 455 -18.85 -19.66 -4.39
N SER A 456 -17.57 -19.63 -4.03
CA SER A 456 -17.11 -20.02 -2.69
C SER A 456 -17.62 -19.07 -1.60
N ASP A 457 -17.79 -19.64 -0.41
CA ASP A 457 -18.32 -19.00 0.81
C ASP A 457 -19.64 -18.23 0.61
N ALA A 458 -20.72 -18.97 0.36
CA ALA A 458 -22.07 -18.40 0.25
C ALA A 458 -22.51 -17.64 1.52
N ARG A 459 -21.93 -17.94 2.69
CA ARG A 459 -22.23 -17.25 3.96
C ARG A 459 -21.76 -15.80 3.93
N THR A 460 -20.55 -15.54 3.46
CA THR A 460 -20.01 -14.18 3.31
C THR A 460 -20.79 -13.38 2.26
N LEU A 461 -21.12 -13.99 1.12
CA LEU A 461 -21.98 -13.34 0.12
C LEU A 461 -23.38 -13.04 0.68
N ALA A 462 -23.98 -13.95 1.44
CA ALA A 462 -25.29 -13.75 2.07
C ALA A 462 -25.27 -12.68 3.16
N ARG A 463 -24.17 -12.53 3.90
CA ARG A 463 -23.97 -11.44 4.89
C ARG A 463 -23.82 -10.08 4.21
N ARG A 464 -23.23 -10.05 3.01
CA ARG A 464 -23.00 -8.83 2.23
C ARG A 464 -24.27 -8.30 1.55
N ILE A 465 -25.18 -9.19 1.15
CA ILE A 465 -26.54 -8.87 0.64
C ILE A 465 -27.40 -8.30 1.76
#